data_AF-A0A6J7LFU6-F1
#
_entry.id   AF-A0A6J7LFU6-F1
#
_cell.length_a   1.000
_cell.length_b   1.000
_cell.length_c   1.000
_cell.angle_alpha   90.00
_cell.angle_beta   90.00
_cell.angle_gamma   90.00
#
_symmetry.space_group_name_H-M   'P 1'
#
loop_
_entity.id
_entity.type
_entity.pdbx_description
1 polymer ?
#
loop_
_entity_poly.entity_id
_entity_poly.type
_entity_poly.pdbx_seq_one_letter_code
_entity_poly.pdbx_strand_id
1 'polypeptide(L)'
;MVDVPWFRAPTDGDPGTLNACYVALDLPVIRGRADEVALVLDGTDHTFARLLTEVAACAGVLRAFGVEVGDEVALGRLPAETSVVAALAVARVGGVASYDESASPSAKVRLTATDAGVVLVAGGDEVAWDVAMRAGRTDPAGCADVPGDAVLARRGDQVLPVLAALGASDDQNVPVPPGATLVEVGPLGLWSFDAPEA
;
A
#
# COMPACT_ATOMS: atom_id res chain seq x y z
N MET A 1 19.51 -2.12 -13.89
CA MET A 1 18.23 -2.78 -13.62
C MET A 1 18.29 -3.25 -12.18
N VAL A 2 17.36 -2.80 -11.34
CA VAL A 2 17.26 -3.25 -9.94
C VAL A 2 16.94 -4.75 -9.93
N ASP A 3 17.62 -5.51 -9.08
CA ASP A 3 17.33 -6.94 -8.91
C ASP A 3 16.00 -7.09 -8.16
N VAL A 4 14.95 -7.49 -8.87
CA VAL A 4 13.61 -7.64 -8.30
C VAL A 4 13.52 -9.00 -7.62
N PRO A 5 13.19 -9.06 -6.32
CA PRO A 5 13.05 -10.32 -5.60
C PRO A 5 11.73 -11.01 -5.97
N TRP A 6 11.73 -11.73 -7.10
CA TRP A 6 10.60 -12.52 -7.56
C TRP A 6 10.32 -13.71 -6.63
N PHE A 7 9.05 -13.95 -6.33
CA PHE A 7 8.60 -15.22 -5.75
C PHE A 7 8.62 -16.31 -6.83
N ARG A 8 8.19 -15.94 -8.04
CA ARG A 8 8.32 -16.74 -9.25
C ARG A 8 8.77 -15.84 -10.39
N ALA A 9 9.91 -16.18 -11.00
CA ALA A 9 10.47 -15.40 -12.09
C ALA A 9 9.55 -15.39 -13.33
N PRO A 10 9.55 -14.30 -14.13
CA PRO A 10 8.81 -14.24 -15.38
C PRO A 10 9.36 -15.25 -16.41
N THR A 11 8.48 -15.70 -17.29
CA THR A 11 8.82 -16.51 -18.48
C THR A 11 8.09 -15.96 -19.71
N ASP A 12 8.34 -16.49 -20.90
CA ASP A 12 7.64 -16.06 -22.11
C ASP A 12 6.12 -16.18 -21.95
N GLY A 13 5.42 -15.05 -21.98
CA GLY A 13 3.96 -14.98 -21.82
C GLY A 13 3.45 -15.08 -20.38
N ASP A 14 4.33 -15.12 -19.38
CA ASP A 14 3.98 -15.14 -17.95
C ASP A 14 4.74 -14.04 -17.20
N PRO A 15 4.05 -13.07 -16.58
CA PRO A 15 4.69 -11.91 -15.96
C PRO A 15 5.47 -12.24 -14.68
N GLY A 16 5.45 -13.48 -14.18
CA GLY A 16 6.03 -13.82 -12.89
C GLY A 16 5.21 -13.26 -11.72
N THR A 17 5.59 -13.59 -10.49
CA THR A 17 4.95 -13.05 -9.28
C THR A 17 5.96 -12.52 -8.28
N LEU A 18 5.58 -11.43 -7.61
CA LEU A 18 6.31 -10.81 -6.51
C LEU A 18 5.32 -10.13 -5.56
N ASN A 19 5.81 -9.36 -4.58
CA ASN A 19 4.97 -8.45 -3.81
C ASN A 19 5.74 -7.18 -3.43
N ALA A 20 5.24 -6.01 -3.81
CA ALA A 20 5.91 -4.73 -3.56
C ALA A 20 6.11 -4.46 -2.05
N CYS A 21 5.09 -4.76 -1.23
CA CYS A 21 5.19 -4.60 0.23
C CYS A 21 6.23 -5.54 0.85
N TYR A 22 6.35 -6.77 0.32
CA TYR A 22 7.40 -7.69 0.76
C TYR A 22 8.79 -7.10 0.53
N VAL A 23 9.02 -6.52 -0.66
CA VAL A 23 10.31 -5.89 -0.98
C VAL A 23 10.57 -4.68 -0.09
N ALA A 24 9.53 -3.89 0.19
CA ALA A 24 9.61 -2.68 0.99
C ALA A 24 9.86 -2.95 2.48
N LEU A 25 9.21 -3.96 3.06
CA LEU A 25 9.18 -4.16 4.52
C LEU A 25 9.75 -5.51 4.96
N ASP A 26 9.14 -6.62 4.53
CA ASP A 26 9.48 -7.95 5.00
C ASP A 26 10.94 -8.31 4.67
N LEU A 27 11.41 -7.98 3.46
CA LEU A 27 12.75 -8.30 3.00
C LEU A 27 13.85 -7.56 3.79
N PRO A 28 13.79 -6.24 4.03
CA PRO A 28 14.69 -5.56 4.97
C PRO A 28 14.68 -6.17 6.38
N VAL A 29 13.50 -6.51 6.93
CA VAL A 29 13.39 -7.14 8.25
C VAL A 29 14.10 -8.50 8.28
N ILE A 30 13.84 -9.36 7.28
CA ILE A 30 14.50 -10.67 7.12
C ILE A 30 16.02 -10.52 7.00
N ARG A 31 16.49 -9.43 6.37
CA ARG A 31 17.92 -9.09 6.23
C ARG A 31 18.52 -8.44 7.48
N GLY A 32 17.80 -8.40 8.60
CA GLY A 32 18.30 -7.91 9.88
C GLY A 32 18.20 -6.40 10.09
N ARG A 33 17.41 -5.70 9.26
CA ARG A 33 17.24 -4.23 9.32
C ARG A 33 15.97 -3.82 10.10
N ALA A 34 15.48 -4.68 10.99
CA ALA A 34 14.22 -4.51 11.69
C ALA A 34 14.09 -3.17 12.44
N ASP A 35 15.16 -2.78 13.12
CA ASP A 35 15.21 -1.57 13.96
C ASP A 35 15.69 -0.31 13.21
N GLU A 36 16.04 -0.43 11.93
CA GLU A 36 16.41 0.73 11.12
C GLU A 36 15.16 1.55 10.77
N VAL A 37 15.32 2.88 10.75
CA VAL A 37 14.29 3.82 10.31
C VAL A 37 14.05 3.61 8.81
N ALA A 38 12.82 3.24 8.46
CA ALA A 38 12.37 3.05 7.09
C ALA A 38 11.95 4.38 6.44
N LEU A 39 11.28 5.24 7.22
CA LEU A 39 10.94 6.62 6.85
C LEU A 39 10.58 7.45 8.09
N VAL A 40 10.50 8.76 7.89
CA VAL A 40 10.07 9.73 8.91
C VAL A 40 8.77 10.37 8.45
N LEU A 41 7.73 10.32 9.29
CA LEU A 41 6.42 10.90 9.01
C LEU A 41 6.10 11.91 10.12
N ASP A 42 5.82 13.15 9.74
CA ASP A 42 5.49 14.24 10.67
C ASP A 42 6.49 14.37 11.84
N GLY A 43 7.78 14.18 11.56
CA GLY A 43 8.86 14.24 12.55
C GLY A 43 8.99 13.02 13.46
N THR A 44 8.24 11.95 13.18
CA THR A 44 8.30 10.67 13.90
C THR A 44 9.02 9.62 13.07
N ASP A 45 10.01 8.95 13.66
CA ASP A 45 10.73 7.85 13.03
C ASP A 45 9.88 6.57 13.03
N HIS A 46 9.75 5.93 11.87
CA HIS A 46 9.09 4.64 11.72
C HIS A 46 10.09 3.58 11.29
N THR A 47 10.31 2.56 12.12
CA THR A 47 11.21 1.45 11.78
C THR A 47 10.55 0.44 10.85
N PHE A 48 11.35 -0.36 10.13
CA PHE A 48 10.83 -1.42 9.28
C PHE A 48 9.93 -2.40 10.05
N ALA A 49 10.33 -2.82 11.26
CA ALA A 49 9.54 -3.75 12.07
C ALA A 49 8.21 -3.14 12.56
N ARG A 50 8.21 -1.86 12.94
CA ARG A 50 6.98 -1.17 13.35
C ARG A 50 5.99 -1.10 12.18
N LEU A 51 6.45 -0.63 11.02
CA LEU A 51 5.60 -0.52 9.83
C LEU A 51 5.11 -1.88 9.37
N LEU A 52 5.98 -2.89 9.34
CA LEU A 52 5.56 -4.26 8.98
C LEU A 52 4.41 -4.74 9.86
N THR A 53 4.49 -4.48 11.17
CA THR A 53 3.43 -4.87 12.11
C THR A 53 2.12 -4.14 11.84
N GLU A 54 2.16 -2.83 11.65
CA GLU A 54 0.98 -2.00 11.39
C GLU A 54 0.35 -2.35 10.03
N VAL A 55 1.17 -2.48 8.99
CA VAL A 55 0.75 -2.82 7.64
C VAL A 55 0.15 -4.22 7.58
N ALA A 56 0.78 -5.22 8.22
CA ALA A 56 0.24 -6.59 8.24
C ALA A 56 -1.11 -6.65 8.97
N ALA A 57 -1.30 -5.87 10.04
CA ALA A 57 -2.58 -5.76 10.72
C ALA A 57 -3.65 -5.11 9.83
N CYS A 58 -3.35 -3.96 9.21
CA CYS A 58 -4.27 -3.28 8.30
C CYS A 58 -4.65 -4.19 7.11
N ALA A 59 -3.68 -4.89 6.53
CA ALA A 59 -3.89 -5.86 5.46
C ALA A 59 -4.79 -7.03 5.89
N GLY A 60 -4.68 -7.48 7.15
CA GLY A 60 -5.61 -8.46 7.74
C GLY A 60 -7.05 -7.98 7.72
N VAL A 61 -7.29 -6.70 8.04
CA VAL A 61 -8.61 -6.07 7.95
C VAL A 61 -9.11 -6.02 6.51
N LEU A 62 -8.29 -5.57 5.56
CA LEU A 62 -8.66 -5.52 4.15
C LEU A 62 -9.07 -6.90 3.62
N ARG A 63 -8.29 -7.94 3.96
CA ARG A 63 -8.62 -9.33 3.63
C ARG A 63 -9.92 -9.80 4.29
N ALA A 64 -10.17 -9.41 5.54
CA ALA A 64 -11.42 -9.75 6.25
C ALA A 64 -12.66 -9.12 5.59
N PHE A 65 -12.52 -7.94 4.99
CA PHE A 65 -13.53 -7.31 4.13
C PHE A 65 -13.51 -7.83 2.68
N GLY A 66 -12.71 -8.87 2.42
CA GLY A 66 -12.70 -9.62 1.17
C GLY A 66 -11.82 -9.03 0.08
N VAL A 67 -10.93 -8.07 0.34
CA VAL A 67 -10.01 -7.56 -0.69
C VAL A 67 -9.10 -8.67 -1.21
N GLU A 68 -9.14 -8.89 -2.53
CA GLU A 68 -8.32 -9.86 -3.26
C GLU A 68 -7.37 -9.15 -4.24
N VAL A 69 -6.49 -9.91 -4.90
CA VAL A 69 -5.55 -9.38 -5.88
C VAL A 69 -6.30 -8.71 -7.03
N GLY A 70 -5.98 -7.44 -7.30
CA GLY A 70 -6.62 -6.64 -8.34
C GLY A 70 -7.87 -5.85 -7.89
N ASP A 71 -8.40 -6.13 -6.70
CA ASP A 71 -9.53 -5.35 -6.16
C ASP A 71 -9.11 -3.92 -5.82
N GLU A 72 -10.00 -2.97 -6.03
CA GLU A 72 -9.77 -1.58 -5.67
C GLU A 72 -10.01 -1.31 -4.19
N VAL A 73 -9.08 -0.56 -3.60
CA VAL A 73 -9.25 0.08 -2.29
C VAL A 73 -9.11 1.58 -2.47
N ALA A 74 -10.19 2.31 -2.22
CA ALA A 74 -10.20 3.76 -2.33
C ALA A 74 -9.52 4.39 -1.11
N LEU A 75 -8.45 5.13 -1.34
CA LEU A 75 -7.75 5.92 -0.34
C LEU A 75 -8.13 7.38 -0.56
N GLY A 76 -8.98 7.90 0.33
CA GLY A 76 -9.31 9.32 0.38
C GLY A 76 -8.13 10.14 0.91
N ARG A 77 -8.42 11.41 1.22
CA ARG A 77 -7.47 12.26 1.91
C ARG A 77 -7.30 11.79 3.36
N LEU A 78 -6.14 11.22 3.65
CA LEU A 78 -5.78 10.65 4.95
C LEU A 78 -4.60 11.43 5.58
N PRO A 79 -4.39 11.33 6.90
CA PRO A 79 -3.12 11.73 7.51
C PRO A 79 -1.95 10.88 6.97
N ALA A 80 -0.74 11.45 6.92
CA ALA A 80 0.43 10.84 6.28
C ALA A 80 0.73 9.41 6.77
N GLU A 81 0.76 9.19 8.09
CA GLU A 81 0.96 7.86 8.68
C GLU A 81 -0.10 6.85 8.22
N THR A 82 -1.37 7.25 8.23
CA THR A 82 -2.48 6.36 7.85
C THR A 82 -2.49 6.10 6.35
N SER A 83 -2.16 7.10 5.53
CA SER A 83 -2.02 7.01 4.08
C SER A 83 -0.96 5.97 3.69
N VAL A 84 0.24 6.05 4.28
CA VAL A 84 1.33 5.10 4.04
C VAL A 84 0.98 3.69 4.48
N VAL A 85 0.44 3.53 5.70
CA VAL A 85 0.04 2.21 6.21
C VAL A 85 -1.05 1.58 5.33
N ALA A 86 -2.05 2.36 4.92
CA ALA A 86 -3.13 1.87 4.07
C ALA A 86 -2.62 1.50 2.67
N ALA A 87 -1.82 2.35 2.02
CA ALA A 87 -1.26 2.07 0.69
C ALA A 87 -0.38 0.80 0.68
N LEU A 88 0.48 0.63 1.70
CA LEU A 88 1.29 -0.58 1.86
C LEU A 88 0.44 -1.81 2.15
N ALA A 89 -0.63 -1.67 2.94
CA ALA A 89 -1.54 -2.78 3.25
C ALA A 89 -2.30 -3.25 2.01
N VAL A 90 -2.75 -2.32 1.17
CA VAL A 90 -3.36 -2.62 -0.13
C VAL A 90 -2.37 -3.36 -1.03
N ALA A 91 -1.13 -2.85 -1.13
CA ALA A 91 -0.05 -3.52 -1.87
C ALA A 91 0.26 -4.93 -1.33
N ARG A 92 0.19 -5.13 -0.01
CA ARG A 92 0.44 -6.42 0.65
C ARG A 92 -0.55 -7.49 0.23
N VAL A 93 -1.84 -7.15 0.16
CA VAL A 93 -2.90 -8.08 -0.30
C VAL A 93 -3.02 -8.14 -1.83
N GLY A 94 -2.24 -7.33 -2.56
CA GLY A 94 -2.26 -7.26 -4.02
C GLY A 94 -3.43 -6.47 -4.59
N GLY A 95 -4.12 -5.69 -3.76
CA GLY A 95 -5.14 -4.76 -4.22
C GLY A 95 -4.53 -3.56 -4.94
N VAL A 96 -5.39 -2.72 -5.51
CA VAL A 96 -5.03 -1.50 -6.22
C VAL A 96 -5.45 -0.30 -5.39
N ALA A 97 -4.48 0.51 -4.96
CA ALA A 97 -4.76 1.76 -4.24
C ALA A 97 -5.33 2.80 -5.22
N SER A 98 -6.56 3.23 -5.02
CA SER A 98 -7.25 4.21 -5.87
C SER A 98 -7.41 5.54 -5.14
N TYR A 99 -6.89 6.63 -5.72
CA TYR A 99 -6.90 7.97 -5.12
C TYR A 99 -7.94 8.92 -5.75
N ASP A 100 -8.96 8.36 -6.38
CA ASP A 100 -10.05 9.13 -6.97
C ASP A 100 -11.05 9.52 -5.88
N GLU A 101 -11.05 10.81 -5.51
CA GLU A 101 -11.93 11.36 -4.46
C GLU A 101 -13.42 11.09 -4.74
N SER A 102 -13.81 10.95 -6.01
CA SER A 102 -15.12 10.46 -6.39
C SER A 102 -15.16 8.95 -6.19
N ALA A 103 -15.56 8.53 -4.99
CA ALA A 103 -16.12 7.23 -4.63
C ALA A 103 -16.23 6.23 -5.80
N SER A 104 -15.09 5.68 -6.26
CA SER A 104 -15.09 4.77 -7.40
C SER A 104 -16.11 3.66 -7.09
N PRO A 105 -17.13 3.42 -7.94
CA PRO A 105 -18.17 2.45 -7.65
C PRO A 105 -17.62 1.02 -7.61
N SER A 106 -16.38 0.79 -8.06
CA SER A 106 -15.67 -0.48 -8.01
C SER A 106 -14.83 -0.69 -6.75
N ALA A 107 -14.65 0.33 -5.90
CA ALA A 107 -13.85 0.18 -4.68
C ALA A 107 -14.55 -0.72 -3.67
N LYS A 108 -13.90 -1.84 -3.30
CA LYS A 108 -14.42 -2.83 -2.35
C LYS A 108 -14.38 -2.31 -0.92
N VAL A 109 -13.32 -1.56 -0.62
CA VAL A 109 -13.10 -0.88 0.66
C VAL A 109 -12.74 0.57 0.38
N ARG A 110 -13.18 1.48 1.25
CA ARG A 110 -12.78 2.89 1.25
C ARG A 110 -12.22 3.28 2.60
N LEU A 111 -11.11 3.99 2.61
CA LEU A 111 -10.58 4.68 3.78
C LEU A 111 -10.71 6.19 3.59
N THR A 112 -11.28 6.87 4.57
CA THR A 112 -11.47 8.33 4.52
C THR A 112 -11.34 8.95 5.91
N ALA A 113 -10.85 10.18 5.96
CA ALA A 113 -10.93 11.00 7.17
C ALA A 113 -12.33 11.62 7.31
N THR A 114 -12.77 11.76 8.55
CA THR A 114 -13.99 12.44 8.99
C THR A 114 -13.65 13.35 10.17
N ASP A 115 -14.60 14.18 10.61
CA ASP A 115 -14.44 15.00 11.83
C ASP A 115 -14.20 14.15 13.10
N ALA A 116 -14.61 12.87 13.09
CA ALA A 116 -14.43 11.93 14.18
C ALA A 116 -13.13 11.10 14.07
N GLY A 117 -12.35 11.27 13.00
CA GLY A 117 -11.14 10.50 12.70
C GLY A 117 -11.25 9.68 11.41
N VAL A 118 -10.30 8.77 11.21
CA VAL A 118 -10.27 7.91 10.02
C VAL A 118 -11.22 6.74 10.18
N VAL A 119 -11.97 6.44 9.12
CA VAL A 119 -12.90 5.32 9.05
C VAL A 119 -12.65 4.46 7.81
N LEU A 120 -12.88 3.17 7.96
CA LEU A 120 -12.92 2.19 6.88
C LEU A 120 -14.38 1.87 6.58
N VAL A 121 -14.78 2.02 5.33
CA VAL A 121 -16.14 1.76 4.84
C VAL A 121 -16.12 0.59 3.86
N ALA A 122 -16.92 -0.43 4.12
CA ALA A 122 -17.05 -1.62 3.28
C ALA A 122 -18.44 -2.24 3.44
N GLY A 123 -19.12 -2.58 2.34
CA GLY A 123 -20.40 -3.30 2.40
C GLY A 123 -21.56 -2.58 3.12
N GLY A 124 -21.45 -1.27 3.37
CA GLY A 124 -22.40 -0.49 4.17
C GLY A 124 -22.04 -0.38 5.66
N ASP A 125 -21.01 -1.10 6.10
CA ASP A 125 -20.43 -0.95 7.43
C ASP A 125 -19.38 0.17 7.44
N GLU A 126 -19.32 0.88 8.57
CA GLU A 126 -18.29 1.88 8.86
C GLU A 126 -17.57 1.49 10.15
N VAL A 127 -16.25 1.34 10.07
CA VAL A 127 -15.40 0.90 11.17
C VAL A 127 -14.34 1.96 11.44
N ALA A 128 -14.31 2.47 12.67
CA ALA A 128 -13.27 3.40 13.12
C ALA A 128 -11.88 2.75 12.99
N TRP A 129 -10.89 3.52 12.54
CA TRP A 129 -9.54 3.05 12.27
C TRP A 129 -8.89 2.32 13.45
N ASP A 130 -9.05 2.84 14.67
CA ASP A 130 -8.52 2.21 15.88
C ASP A 130 -9.14 0.83 16.16
N VAL A 131 -10.44 0.67 15.90
CA VAL A 131 -11.16 -0.61 16.01
C VAL A 131 -10.68 -1.58 14.93
N ALA A 132 -10.60 -1.12 13.67
CA ALA A 132 -10.07 -1.90 12.56
C ALA A 132 -8.65 -2.41 12.89
N MET A 133 -7.74 -1.52 13.30
CA MET A 133 -6.36 -1.89 13.62
C MET A 133 -6.24 -2.81 14.82
N ARG A 134 -7.13 -2.72 15.83
CA ARG A 134 -7.17 -3.72 16.92
C ARG A 134 -7.58 -5.09 16.40
N ALA A 135 -8.62 -5.17 15.56
CA ALA A 135 -9.05 -6.43 14.96
C ALA A 135 -7.95 -7.04 14.07
N GLY A 136 -7.35 -6.24 13.20
CA GLY A 136 -6.27 -6.67 12.29
C GLY A 136 -5.05 -7.26 13.00
N ARG A 137 -4.70 -6.79 14.19
CA ARG A 137 -3.60 -7.36 15.00
C ARG A 137 -3.87 -8.79 15.46
N THR A 138 -5.13 -9.24 15.45
CA THR A 138 -5.47 -10.62 15.83
C THR A 138 -5.29 -11.63 14.70
N ASP A 139 -5.35 -11.17 13.45
CA ASP A 139 -5.17 -11.98 12.24
C ASP A 139 -4.47 -11.17 11.13
N PRO A 140 -3.17 -10.85 11.29
CA PRO A 140 -2.42 -10.09 10.31
C PRO A 140 -2.24 -10.89 9.02
N ALA A 141 -2.32 -10.21 7.87
CA ALA A 141 -2.17 -10.87 6.57
C ALA A 141 -0.69 -11.08 6.18
N GLY A 142 -0.41 -12.17 5.46
CA GLY A 142 0.83 -12.34 4.69
C GLY A 142 0.80 -11.57 3.37
N CYS A 143 1.90 -11.61 2.63
CA CYS A 143 1.96 -11.06 1.28
C CYS A 143 1.27 -11.99 0.27
N ALA A 144 0.44 -11.42 -0.61
CA ALA A 144 -0.13 -12.12 -1.74
C ALA A 144 0.88 -12.22 -2.90
N ASP A 145 0.72 -13.23 -3.76
CA ASP A 145 1.43 -13.34 -5.03
C ASP A 145 0.81 -12.37 -6.04
N VAL A 146 1.55 -11.33 -6.44
CA VAL A 146 1.09 -10.28 -7.35
C VAL A 146 1.83 -10.39 -8.68
N PRO A 147 1.12 -10.43 -9.83
CA PRO A 147 1.76 -10.40 -11.14
C PRO A 147 2.69 -9.19 -11.33
N GLY A 148 3.82 -9.37 -12.01
CA GLY A 148 4.79 -8.29 -12.23
C GLY A 148 4.24 -7.11 -13.05
N ASP A 149 3.31 -7.38 -13.95
CA ASP A 149 2.62 -6.39 -14.78
C ASP A 149 1.36 -5.79 -14.11
N ALA A 150 1.09 -6.13 -12.85
CA ALA A 150 -0.05 -5.61 -12.12
C ALA A 150 0.07 -4.11 -11.81
N VAL A 151 -1.08 -3.49 -11.57
CA VAL A 151 -1.19 -2.09 -11.14
C VAL A 151 -1.12 -2.05 -9.61
N LEU A 152 -0.23 -1.22 -9.07
CA LEU A 152 -0.12 -0.95 -7.64
C LEU A 152 -1.10 0.14 -7.19
N ALA A 153 -1.15 1.23 -7.96
CA ALA A 153 -1.99 2.37 -7.65
C ALA A 153 -2.54 3.05 -8.91
N ARG A 154 -3.61 3.82 -8.75
CA ARG A 154 -4.24 4.58 -9.84
C ARG A 154 -4.82 5.91 -9.39
N ARG A 155 -4.95 6.83 -10.33
CA ARG A 155 -5.71 8.07 -10.21
C ARG A 155 -6.19 8.53 -11.59
N GLY A 156 -7.49 8.51 -11.82
CA GLY A 156 -8.06 8.67 -13.16
C GLY A 156 -7.42 7.68 -14.14
N ASP A 157 -6.92 8.20 -15.26
CA ASP A 157 -6.25 7.38 -16.29
C ASP A 157 -4.77 7.09 -15.97
N GLN A 158 -4.21 7.66 -14.90
CA GLN A 158 -2.83 7.43 -14.51
C GLN A 158 -2.72 6.17 -13.66
N VAL A 159 -1.78 5.30 -14.02
CA VAL A 159 -1.48 4.06 -13.30
C VAL A 159 -0.03 4.04 -12.84
N LEU A 160 0.19 3.45 -11.67
CA LEU A 160 1.50 3.10 -11.14
C LEU A 160 1.65 1.57 -11.20
N PRO A 161 2.42 1.02 -12.16
CA PRO A 161 2.73 -0.40 -12.20
C PRO A 161 3.60 -0.83 -11.01
N VAL A 162 3.45 -2.08 -10.56
CA VAL A 162 4.24 -2.67 -9.47
C VAL A 162 5.75 -2.56 -9.72
N LEU A 163 6.22 -2.93 -10.92
CA LEU A 163 7.65 -2.85 -11.25
C LEU A 163 8.18 -1.42 -11.34
N ALA A 164 7.36 -0.48 -11.83
CA ALA A 164 7.74 0.93 -11.87
C ALA A 164 7.92 1.49 -10.45
N ALA A 165 6.99 1.17 -9.54
CA ALA A 165 7.06 1.57 -8.14
C ALA A 165 8.33 1.04 -7.42
N LEU A 166 8.86 -0.10 -7.85
CA LEU A 166 10.11 -0.67 -7.33
C LEU A 166 11.38 -0.15 -8.04
N GLY A 167 11.25 0.84 -8.93
CA GLY A 167 12.37 1.36 -9.72
C GLY A 167 12.92 0.36 -10.76
N ALA A 168 12.13 -0.66 -11.10
CA ALA A 168 12.50 -1.72 -12.05
C ALA A 168 11.90 -1.51 -13.46
N SER A 169 11.36 -0.32 -13.76
CA SER A 169 10.93 0.04 -15.12
C SER A 169 12.09 0.53 -15.99
N ASP A 170 11.91 0.46 -17.31
CA ASP A 170 12.92 0.89 -18.29
C ASP A 170 13.31 2.38 -18.12
N ASP A 171 12.32 3.23 -17.80
CA ASP A 171 12.51 4.66 -17.61
C ASP A 171 12.98 5.02 -16.18
N GLN A 172 12.98 4.05 -15.25
CA GLN A 172 13.35 4.15 -13.82
C GLN A 172 12.65 5.26 -13.02
N ASN A 173 11.75 6.02 -13.64
CA ASN A 173 11.04 7.12 -13.01
C ASN A 173 9.62 6.71 -12.65
N VAL A 174 9.24 6.92 -11.39
CA VAL A 174 7.87 6.72 -10.93
C VAL A 174 7.05 7.92 -11.40
N PRO A 175 5.99 7.74 -12.21
CA PRO A 175 5.12 8.85 -12.58
C PRO A 175 4.48 9.42 -11.31
N VAL A 176 4.55 10.73 -11.09
CA VAL A 176 3.90 11.40 -9.95
C VAL A 176 2.73 12.24 -10.47
N PRO A 177 1.47 11.88 -10.14
CA PRO A 177 0.29 12.63 -10.55
C PRO A 177 0.33 14.07 -10.04
N PRO A 178 -0.30 15.03 -10.75
CA PRO A 178 -0.42 16.40 -10.25
C PRO A 178 -1.05 16.46 -8.85
N GLY A 179 -0.35 17.01 -7.86
CA GLY A 179 -0.83 17.09 -6.47
C GLY A 179 -0.59 15.83 -5.63
N ALA A 180 0.11 14.83 -6.18
CA ALA A 180 0.71 13.75 -5.38
C ALA A 180 2.11 14.15 -4.94
N THR A 181 2.55 13.56 -3.83
CA THR A 181 3.97 13.42 -3.49
C THR A 181 4.39 11.96 -3.66
N LEU A 182 5.69 11.74 -3.86
CA LEU A 182 6.27 10.41 -3.86
C LEU A 182 6.87 10.13 -2.48
N VAL A 183 6.33 9.12 -1.78
CA VAL A 183 6.85 8.65 -0.50
C VAL A 183 7.62 7.36 -0.72
N GLU A 184 8.87 7.32 -0.27
CA GLU A 184 9.73 6.15 -0.42
C GLU A 184 9.77 5.33 0.88
N VAL A 185 9.58 4.01 0.74
CA VAL A 185 9.71 3.03 1.82
C VAL A 185 10.63 1.92 1.37
N GLY A 186 11.89 1.97 1.80
CA GLY A 186 12.93 1.14 1.22
C GLY A 186 13.07 1.43 -0.29
N PRO A 187 13.00 0.42 -1.18
CA PRO A 187 13.05 0.63 -2.63
C PRO A 187 11.69 0.92 -3.29
N LEU A 188 10.61 1.02 -2.51
CA LEU A 188 9.25 1.20 -3.04
C LEU A 188 8.83 2.68 -2.98
N GLY A 189 8.48 3.25 -4.13
CA GLY A 189 7.84 4.57 -4.24
C GLY A 189 6.32 4.48 -4.27
N LEU A 190 5.65 5.18 -3.36
CA LEU A 190 4.19 5.26 -3.22
C LEU A 190 3.69 6.66 -3.52
N TRP A 191 2.50 6.76 -4.10
CA TRP A 191 1.80 8.03 -4.18
C TRP A 191 1.20 8.38 -2.82
N SER A 192 1.34 9.65 -2.43
CA SER A 192 0.58 10.20 -1.31
C SER A 192 -0.15 11.48 -1.71
N PHE A 193 -1.39 11.60 -1.24
CA PHE A 193 -2.30 12.73 -1.49
C PHE A 193 -2.77 13.35 -0.16
N ASP A 194 -1.88 13.35 0.83
CA ASP A 194 -2.16 13.80 2.19
C ASP A 194 -2.88 15.15 2.25
N ALA A 195 -3.62 15.36 3.34
CA ALA A 195 -4.23 16.66 3.60
C ALA A 195 -3.15 17.75 3.70
N PRO A 196 -3.39 18.97 3.22
CA PRO A 196 -2.56 20.10 3.61
C PRO A 196 -2.62 20.22 5.14
N GLU A 197 -1.47 20.57 5.74
CA GLU A 197 -1.40 20.97 7.16
C GLU A 197 -2.51 21.98 7.45
N ALA A 198 -3.35 21.68 8.44
CA ALA A 198 -4.45 22.55 8.87
C ALA A 198 -3.94 23.82 9.56
#